data_AF-A0A4Y9PRS8-F1
#
_entry.id   AF-A0A4Y9PRS8-F1
#
_cell.length_a   1.000
_cell.length_b   1.000
_cell.length_c   1.000
_cell.angle_alpha   90.00
_cell.angle_beta   90.00
_cell.angle_gamma   90.00
#
_symmetry.space_group_name_H-M   'P 1'
#
loop_
_entity.id
_entity.type
_entity.pdbx_description
1 polymer ?
#
loop_
_entity_poly.entity_id
_entity_poly.type
_entity_poly.pdbx_seq_one_letter_code
_entity_poly.pdbx_strand_id
1 'polypeptide(L)'
;MDGISTPTYRQLLGIAHELGRADGRFAAAFEAPGTGDGPAARCLGRSPGEFARLLWGRADEPPAGLAVNAPLWYATGFAEGLAEEAAERCVQTTGTRIRRAFT
;
A
#
# COMPACT_ATOMS: atom_id res chain seq x y z
N MET A 1 22.43 23.37 2.13
CA MET A 1 22.54 21.90 2.15
C MET A 1 21.68 21.44 3.31
N ASP A 2 20.40 21.19 3.04
CA ASP A 2 19.47 20.82 4.10
C ASP A 2 19.87 19.44 4.61
N GLY A 3 20.18 19.38 5.91
CA GLY A 3 20.55 18.14 6.58
C GLY A 3 19.38 17.18 6.53
N ILE A 4 19.38 16.27 5.56
CA ILE A 4 18.40 15.20 5.46
C ILE A 4 18.61 14.32 6.69
N SER A 5 17.79 14.56 7.70
CA SER A 5 17.77 13.74 8.91
C SER A 5 17.48 12.31 8.51
N THR A 6 18.29 11.39 9.01
CA THR A 6 18.14 9.97 8.76
C THR A 6 16.72 9.54 9.18
N PRO A 7 15.92 8.93 8.28
CA PRO A 7 14.59 8.49 8.64
C PRO A 7 14.68 7.44 9.75
N THR A 8 13.86 7.60 10.78
CA THR A 8 13.75 6.63 11.86
C THR A 8 13.15 5.32 11.36
N TYR A 9 13.41 4.22 12.07
CA TYR A 9 12.81 2.93 11.75
C TYR A 9 11.28 2.99 11.63
N ARG A 10 10.63 3.71 12.55
CA ARG A 10 9.17 3.92 12.53
C ARG A 10 8.72 4.69 11.28
N GLN A 11 9.47 5.70 10.86
CA GLN A 11 9.16 6.44 9.63
C GLN A 11 9.30 5.55 8.40
N LEU A 12 10.31 4.68 8.34
CA LEU A 12 10.50 3.72 7.24
C LEU A 12 9.32 2.74 7.14
N LEU A 13 8.84 2.22 8.27
CA LEU A 13 7.65 1.35 8.30
C LEU A 13 6.38 2.11 7.89
N GLY A 14 6.23 3.36 8.32
CA GLY A 14 5.14 4.23 7.88
C GLY A 14 5.17 4.49 6.37
N ILE A 15 6.34 4.72 5.78
CA ILE A 15 6.49 4.87 4.32
C ILE A 15 6.09 3.57 3.61
N ALA A 16 6.53 2.41 4.11
CA ALA A 16 6.15 1.11 3.55
C ALA A 16 4.63 0.90 3.54
N HIS A 17 3.98 1.27 4.64
CA HIS A 17 2.53 1.22 4.79
C HIS A 17 1.79 2.12 3.79
N GLU A 18 2.19 3.39 3.70
CA GLU A 18 1.54 4.34 2.79
C GLU A 18 1.75 3.97 1.31
N LEU A 19 2.92 3.44 0.95
CA LEU A 19 3.14 2.87 -0.38
C LEU A 19 2.19 1.71 -0.66
N GLY A 20 2.06 0.79 0.30
CA GLY A 20 1.09 -0.31 0.21
C GLY A 20 -0.31 0.20 -0.04
N ARG A 21 -0.77 1.16 0.77
CA ARG A 21 -2.12 1.74 0.67
C ARG A 21 -2.38 2.45 -0.66
N ALA A 22 -1.40 3.19 -1.16
CA ALA A 22 -1.49 3.81 -2.48
C ALA A 22 -1.62 2.76 -3.60
N ASP A 23 -0.79 1.72 -3.56
CA ASP A 23 -0.84 0.63 -4.55
C ASP A 23 -2.14 -0.19 -4.44
N GLY A 24 -2.66 -0.39 -3.23
CA GLY A 24 -3.94 -1.07 -3.00
C GLY A 24 -5.11 -0.31 -3.61
N ARG A 25 -5.18 1.01 -3.39
CA ARG A 25 -6.20 1.86 -4.04
C ARG A 25 -6.06 1.84 -5.56
N PHE A 26 -4.83 1.94 -6.06
CA PHE A 26 -4.57 1.84 -7.48
C PHE A 26 -5.04 0.48 -8.04
N ALA A 27 -4.68 -0.63 -7.41
CA ALA A 27 -5.09 -1.96 -7.85
C ALA A 27 -6.62 -2.10 -7.89
N ALA A 28 -7.32 -1.63 -6.86
CA ALA A 28 -8.79 -1.69 -6.81
C ALA A 28 -9.49 -0.82 -7.87
N ALA A 29 -8.85 0.25 -8.37
CA ALA A 29 -9.37 1.06 -9.46
C ALA A 29 -9.30 0.35 -10.83
N PHE A 30 -8.37 -0.59 -11.02
CA PHE A 30 -8.13 -1.26 -12.31
C PHE A 30 -8.57 -2.72 -12.34
N GLU A 31 -8.58 -3.43 -11.22
CA GLU A 31 -9.01 -4.84 -11.16
C GLU A 31 -10.52 -4.95 -10.98
N ALA A 32 -11.17 -5.73 -11.85
CA ALA A 32 -12.57 -6.07 -11.67
C ALA A 32 -12.74 -6.86 -10.35
N PRO A 33 -13.82 -6.64 -9.60
CA PRO A 33 -14.05 -7.40 -8.37
C PRO A 33 -14.08 -8.91 -8.68
N GLY A 34 -13.14 -9.66 -8.10
CA GLY A 34 -13.06 -11.13 -8.20
C GLY A 34 -11.93 -11.70 -9.07
N THR A 35 -11.07 -10.87 -9.69
CA THR A 35 -9.96 -11.35 -10.56
C THR A 35 -8.59 -11.49 -9.89
N GLY A 36 -8.45 -11.16 -8.60
CA GLY A 36 -7.16 -11.25 -7.91
C GLY A 36 -6.89 -12.65 -7.36
N ASP A 37 -5.85 -13.32 -7.85
CA ASP A 37 -5.16 -14.34 -7.05
C ASP A 37 -4.75 -13.69 -5.72
N GLY A 38 -4.95 -14.41 -4.61
CA GLY A 38 -4.77 -13.90 -3.24
C GLY A 38 -3.43 -13.18 -3.02
N PRO A 39 -3.29 -12.41 -1.93
CA PRO A 39 -2.23 -11.41 -1.77
C PRO A 39 -0.84 -12.05 -1.92
N ALA A 40 -0.27 -11.99 -3.12
CA ALA A 40 1.13 -12.23 -3.32
C ALA A 40 1.85 -11.09 -2.59
N ALA A 41 2.87 -11.41 -1.80
CA ALA A 41 3.69 -10.45 -1.07
C ALA A 41 4.52 -9.58 -2.05
N ARG A 42 3.84 -8.79 -2.88
CA ARG A 42 4.44 -8.04 -3.96
C ARG A 42 4.89 -6.72 -3.40
N CYS A 43 6.07 -6.71 -2.79
CA CYS A 43 6.80 -5.48 -2.44
C CYS A 43 7.22 -4.76 -3.73
N LEU A 44 6.28 -4.33 -4.57
CA LEU A 44 6.51 -3.80 -5.91
C LEU A 44 7.33 -4.75 -6.82
N GLY A 45 7.10 -6.06 -6.70
CA GLY A 45 7.85 -7.09 -7.42
C GLY A 45 9.31 -7.26 -6.96
N ARG A 46 9.69 -6.66 -5.83
CA ARG A 46 11.03 -6.77 -5.24
C ARG A 46 11.09 -7.84 -4.17
N SER A 47 12.28 -8.40 -3.95
CA SER A 47 12.55 -9.18 -2.76
C SER A 47 12.48 -8.30 -1.51
N PRO A 48 12.30 -8.89 -0.31
CA PRO A 48 12.26 -8.14 0.94
C PRO A 48 13.50 -7.27 1.19
N GLY A 49 14.69 -7.75 0.83
CA GLY A 49 15.95 -7.00 0.96
C GLY A 49 16.04 -5.82 -0.01
N GLU A 50 15.64 -6.00 -1.27
CA GLU A 50 15.60 -4.93 -2.26
C GLU A 50 14.59 -3.85 -1.89
N PHE A 51 13.45 -4.24 -1.30
CA PHE A 51 12.47 -3.30 -0.80
C PHE A 51 12.99 -2.49 0.39
N ALA A 52 13.68 -3.14 1.34
CA ALA A 52 14.32 -2.44 2.46
C ALA A 52 15.38 -1.43 1.98
N ARG A 53 16.19 -1.78 0.97
CA ARG A 53 17.16 -0.86 0.37
C ARG A 53 16.49 0.31 -0.35
N LEU A 54 15.39 0.07 -1.06
CA LEU A 54 14.60 1.12 -1.68
C LEU A 54 14.07 2.13 -0.64
N LEU A 55 13.49 1.63 0.46
CA LEU A 55 12.99 2.48 1.54
C LEU A 55 14.11 3.24 2.25
N TRP A 56 15.26 2.59 2.43
CA TRP A 56 16.41 3.21 3.07
C TRP A 56 17.01 4.33 2.23
N GLY A 57 17.08 4.13 0.90
CA GLY A 57 17.51 5.17 -0.05
C GLY A 57 18.98 5.57 0.08
N ARG A 58 19.81 4.77 0.77
CA ARG A 58 21.23 5.03 1.00
C ARG A 58 22.08 3.81 0.65
N ALA A 59 23.38 4.06 0.49
CA ALA A 59 24.35 3.05 0.04
C ALA A 59 24.80 2.08 1.14
N ASP A 60 24.62 2.45 2.42
CA ASP A 60 24.89 1.59 3.57
C ASP A 60 23.74 0.61 3.85
N GLU A 61 24.00 -0.37 4.73
CA GLU A 61 23.04 -1.42 5.02
C GLU A 61 21.82 -0.86 5.76
N PRO A 62 20.58 -1.21 5.35
CA PRO A 62 19.38 -0.82 6.06
C PRO A 62 19.37 -1.31 7.52
N PRO A 63 18.61 -0.64 8.41
CA PRO A 63 18.42 -1.09 9.79
C PRO A 63 17.98 -2.55 9.88
N ALA A 64 18.52 -3.26 10.87
CA ALA A 64 18.19 -4.65 11.13
C ALA A 64 16.67 -4.85 11.28
N GLY A 65 16.15 -5.92 10.67
CA GLY A 65 14.72 -6.23 10.69
C GLY A 65 13.87 -5.38 9.74
N LEU A 66 14.42 -4.38 9.04
CA LEU A 66 13.64 -3.64 8.03
C LEU A 66 13.20 -4.55 6.87
N ALA A 67 14.09 -5.43 6.40
CA ALA A 67 13.78 -6.42 5.36
C ALA A 67 12.69 -7.42 5.77
N VAL A 68 12.45 -7.63 7.06
CA VAL A 68 11.38 -8.52 7.54
C VAL A 68 10.08 -7.76 7.74
N ASN A 69 10.14 -6.58 8.36
CA ASN A 69 8.94 -5.85 8.78
C ASN A 69 8.36 -4.97 7.68
N ALA A 70 9.18 -4.35 6.82
CA ALA A 70 8.66 -3.46 5.77
C ALA A 70 7.68 -4.17 4.82
N PRO A 71 7.92 -5.42 4.36
CA PRO A 71 6.95 -6.18 3.58
C PRO A 71 5.59 -6.37 4.29
N LEU A 72 5.60 -6.62 5.59
CA LEU A 72 4.37 -6.84 6.37
C LEU A 72 3.55 -5.56 6.49
N TRP A 73 4.22 -4.42 6.72
CA TRP A 73 3.57 -3.11 6.78
C TRP A 73 3.04 -2.69 5.42
N TYR A 74 3.79 -2.95 4.34
CA TYR A 74 3.33 -2.76 2.97
C TYR A 74 2.08 -3.60 2.67
N ALA A 75 2.10 -4.90 2.98
CA ALA A 75 0.96 -5.79 2.74
C ALA A 75 -0.30 -5.35 3.53
N THR A 76 -0.11 -4.86 4.75
CA THR A 76 -1.20 -4.30 5.57
C THR A 76 -1.80 -3.07 4.91
N GLY A 77 -0.97 -2.08 4.54
CA GLY A 77 -1.45 -0.89 3.84
C GLY A 77 -2.14 -1.23 2.52
N PHE A 78 -1.61 -2.19 1.76
CA PHE A 78 -2.23 -2.67 0.51
C PHE A 78 -3.64 -3.21 0.72
N ALA A 79 -3.84 -4.06 1.74
CA ALA A 79 -5.15 -4.56 2.10
C ALA A 79 -6.12 -3.43 2.52
N GLU A 80 -5.63 -2.42 3.25
CA GLU A 80 -6.42 -1.24 3.59
C GLU A 80 -6.82 -0.45 2.33
N GLY A 81 -5.89 -0.20 1.40
CA GLY A 81 -6.18 0.51 0.16
C GLY A 81 -7.21 -0.20 -0.72
N LEU A 82 -7.17 -1.53 -0.78
CA LEU A 82 -8.21 -2.33 -1.45
C LEU A 82 -9.59 -2.15 -0.79
N ALA A 83 -9.63 -2.15 0.55
CA ALA A 83 -10.87 -2.03 1.31
C ALA A 83 -11.50 -0.63 1.19
N GLU A 84 -10.69 0.42 1.10
CA GLU A 84 -11.16 1.80 0.93
C GLU A 84 -11.93 1.99 -0.36
N GLU A 85 -11.35 1.58 -1.50
CA GLU A 85 -12.01 1.66 -2.79
C GLU A 85 -13.28 0.78 -2.84
N ALA A 86 -13.27 -0.38 -2.18
CA ALA A 86 -14.46 -1.21 -2.06
C ALA A 86 -15.59 -0.49 -1.30
N ALA A 87 -15.26 0.21 -0.21
CA ALA A 87 -16.21 1.02 0.55
C ALA A 87 -16.73 2.21 -0.26
N GLU A 88 -15.87 2.93 -0.96
CA GLU A 88 -16.25 4.06 -1.82
C GLU A 88 -17.20 3.61 -2.95
N ARG A 89 -16.91 2.49 -3.62
CA ARG A 89 -17.78 1.92 -4.65
C ARG A 89 -19.13 1.46 -4.09
N CYS A 90 -19.15 0.91 -2.88
CA CYS A 90 -20.40 0.52 -2.21
C CYS A 90 -21.31 1.74 -1.94
N VAL A 91 -20.73 2.84 -1.43
CA VAL A 91 -21.45 4.10 -1.20
C VAL A 91 -21.98 4.68 -2.52
N GLN A 92 -21.17 4.67 -3.57
CA GLN A 92 -21.54 5.24 -4.87
C GLN A 92 -22.68 4.45 -5.55
N THR A 93 -22.68 3.13 -5.44
CA THR A 93 -23.75 2.26 -5.96
C THR A 93 -25.07 2.50 -5.22
N THR A 94 -25.01 2.71 -3.90
CA THR A 94 -26.18 2.97 -3.06
C THR A 94 -26.78 4.36 -3.35
N GLY A 95 -25.95 5.40 -3.44
CA GLY A 95 -26.40 6.76 -3.77
C GLY A 95 -26.99 6.90 -5.18
N THR A 96 -26.47 6.14 -6.15
CA THR A 96 -26.98 6.15 -7.54
C THR A 96 -28.33 5.45 -7.66
N ARG A 97 -28.57 4.36 -6.90
CA ARG A 97 -29.89 3.70 -6.86
C ARG A 97 -30.98 4.59 -6.27
N ILE A 98 -30.68 5.34 -5.21
CA ILE A 98 -31.66 6.22 -4.57
C ILE A 98 -32.12 7.34 -5.53
N ARG A 99 -31.23 7.88 -6.37
CA ARG A 99 -31.59 8.94 -7.32
C ARG A 99 -32.42 8.47 -8.52
N ARG A 100 -32.37 7.20 -8.90
CA ARG A 100 -33.12 6.66 -10.05
C ARG A 100 -34.52 6.15 -9.71
N ALA A 101 -34.89 6.10 -8.43
CA ALA A 101 -36.21 5.64 -7.99
C ALA A 101 -37.27 6.77 -7.86
N PHE A 102 -36.93 8.01 -8.24
CA PHE A 102 -37.77 9.21 -8.07
C PHE A 102 -38.03 9.98 -9.39
N THR A 103 -38.22 9.27 -10.50
CA THR A 103 -38.67 9.86 -11.78
C THR A 103 -39.69 8.97 -12.45
#